data_AF-A0A1F3JXE8-F1
#
_entry.id   AF-A0A1F3JXE8-F1
#
_cell.length_a   1.000
_cell.length_b   1.000
_cell.length_c   1.000
_cell.angle_alpha   90.00
_cell.angle_beta   90.00
_cell.angle_gamma   90.00
#
_symmetry.space_group_name_H-M   'P 1'
#
loop_
_entity.id
_entity.type
_entity.pdbx_description
1 polymer ?
#
loop_
_entity_poly.entity_id
_entity_poly.type
_entity_poly.pdbx_seq_one_letter_code
_entity_poly.pdbx_strand_id
1 'polypeptide(L)'
;MEELNAKQIKFLKKWVTHKWLYIFYNTLILLLQLLIFTVIYVKIYNIENLKSLNFLDLFYTFIIPGIGVVFLNFKNMERQYLNWKNEVEIKKGLKILKEKGVWSYENIKISKTSEELLVVQNELFWIDGNDTISSDKLDEFYNSVFADFKRLKRYKSFANYIKNKSIKIQIFDNLEGNTPLLEKMI
;
A
#
# COMPACT_ATOMS: atom_id res chain seq x y z
N MET A 1 11.99 -1.33 20.20
CA MET A 1 11.13 -1.60 19.00
C MET A 1 9.75 -1.08 19.34
N GLU A 2 9.17 -0.14 18.59
CA GLU A 2 7.74 0.12 18.73
C GLU A 2 7.00 -1.08 18.13
N GLU A 3 6.66 -2.05 18.98
CA GLU A 3 5.68 -3.08 18.65
C GLU A 3 4.39 -2.40 18.20
N LEU A 4 3.71 -2.95 17.20
CA LEU A 4 2.36 -2.48 16.92
C LEU A 4 1.54 -2.61 18.20
N ASN A 5 0.91 -1.52 18.63
CA ASN A 5 0.08 -1.56 19.82
C ASN A 5 -1.05 -2.58 19.60
N ALA A 6 -1.49 -3.26 20.66
CA ALA A 6 -2.64 -4.17 20.66
C ALA A 6 -3.86 -3.60 19.90
N LYS A 7 -4.08 -2.28 19.94
CA LYS A 7 -5.12 -1.60 19.15
C LYS A 7 -4.95 -1.78 17.63
N GLN A 8 -3.74 -1.62 17.10
CA GLN A 8 -3.43 -1.76 15.68
C GLN A 8 -3.55 -3.21 15.21
N ILE A 9 -3.06 -4.16 16.01
CA ILE A 9 -3.20 -5.59 15.72
C ILE A 9 -4.67 -6.01 15.71
N LYS A 10 -5.46 -5.52 16.69
CA LYS A 10 -6.90 -5.75 16.74
C LYS A 10 -7.61 -5.18 15.51
N PHE A 11 -7.23 -3.98 15.05
CA PHE A 11 -7.76 -3.42 13.81
C PHE A 11 -7.40 -4.27 12.59
N LEU A 12 -6.15 -4.67 12.40
CA LEU A 12 -5.72 -5.49 11.26
C LEU A 12 -6.52 -6.79 11.17
N LYS A 13 -6.65 -7.52 12.29
CA LYS A 13 -7.45 -8.74 12.35
C LYS A 13 -8.92 -8.48 12.05
N LYS A 14 -9.51 -7.44 12.69
CA LYS A 14 -10.92 -7.11 12.51
C LYS A 14 -11.22 -6.69 11.07
N TRP A 15 -10.38 -5.87 10.46
CA TRP A 15 -10.58 -5.34 9.11
C TRP A 15 -10.59 -6.45 8.07
N VAL A 16 -9.67 -7.42 8.13
CA VAL A 16 -9.65 -8.57 7.21
C VAL A 16 -10.98 -9.35 7.25
N THR A 17 -11.48 -9.64 8.45
CA THR A 17 -12.69 -10.45 8.61
C THR A 17 -13.97 -9.66 8.34
N HIS A 18 -14.02 -8.37 8.68
CA HIS A 18 -15.25 -7.58 8.69
C HIS A 18 -15.32 -6.55 7.56
N LYS A 19 -14.40 -6.55 6.59
CA LYS A 19 -14.37 -5.60 5.47
C LYS A 19 -15.73 -5.51 4.76
N TRP A 20 -16.31 -6.66 4.40
CA TRP A 20 -17.60 -6.74 3.73
C TRP A 20 -18.77 -6.37 4.65
N LEU A 21 -18.67 -6.74 5.94
CA LEU A 21 -19.68 -6.36 6.93
C LEU A 21 -19.70 -4.83 7.14
N TYR A 22 -18.53 -4.18 7.09
CA TYR A 22 -18.41 -2.72 7.15
C TYR A 22 -19.07 -2.06 5.94
N ILE A 23 -18.80 -2.55 4.72
CA ILE A 23 -19.46 -2.05 3.50
C ILE A 23 -20.97 -2.23 3.64
N PHE A 24 -21.42 -3.45 3.96
CA PHE A 24 -22.84 -3.79 4.10
C PHE A 24 -23.55 -2.91 5.14
N TYR A 25 -22.97 -2.77 6.34
CA TYR A 25 -23.57 -2.01 7.44
C TYR A 25 -23.65 -0.51 7.13
N ASN A 26 -22.61 0.08 6.53
CA ASN A 26 -22.66 1.50 6.17
C ASN A 26 -23.62 1.77 5.01
N THR A 27 -23.73 0.85 4.05
CA THR A 27 -24.78 0.91 3.02
C THR A 27 -26.17 0.81 3.64
N LEU A 28 -26.36 -0.09 4.61
CA LEU A 28 -27.64 -0.26 5.32
C LEU A 28 -28.02 0.99 6.13
N ILE A 29 -27.07 1.60 6.85
CA ILE A 29 -27.30 2.87 7.57
C ILE A 29 -27.71 3.96 6.60
N LEU A 30 -27.03 4.07 5.46
CA LEU A 30 -27.34 5.08 4.45
C LEU A 30 -28.75 4.88 3.89
N LEU A 31 -29.15 3.64 3.60
CA LEU A 31 -30.53 3.30 3.22
C LEU A 31 -31.55 3.66 4.32
N LEU A 32 -31.23 3.42 5.59
CA LEU A 32 -32.11 3.75 6.71
C LEU A 32 -32.26 5.27 6.88
N GLN A 33 -31.16 6.03 6.76
CA GLN A 33 -31.20 7.50 6.80
C GLN A 33 -32.08 8.04 5.68
N LEU A 34 -31.97 7.49 4.47
CA LEU A 34 -32.82 7.87 3.34
C LEU A 34 -34.30 7.57 3.59
N LEU A 35 -34.61 6.41 4.16
CA LEU A 35 -35.98 6.06 4.53
C LEU A 35 -36.54 7.10 5.52
N ILE A 36 -35.77 7.44 6.56
CA ILE A 36 -36.19 8.41 7.59
C ILE A 36 -36.38 9.80 6.97
N PHE A 37 -35.43 10.27 6.17
CA PHE A 37 -35.55 11.56 5.48
C PHE A 37 -36.77 11.59 4.56
N THR A 38 -37.03 10.52 3.82
CA THR A 38 -38.21 10.42 2.94
C THR A 38 -39.50 10.51 3.75
N VAL A 39 -39.61 9.78 4.86
CA VAL A 39 -40.80 9.81 5.73
C VAL A 39 -41.01 11.19 6.36
N ILE A 40 -39.95 11.81 6.87
CA ILE A 40 -40.01 13.17 7.44
C ILE A 40 -40.43 14.17 6.36
N TYR A 41 -39.83 14.07 5.17
CA TYR A 41 -40.10 14.97 4.06
C TYR A 41 -41.56 14.89 3.60
N VAL A 42 -42.09 13.67 3.38
CA VAL A 42 -43.50 13.42 3.03
C VAL A 42 -44.46 13.91 4.12
N LYS A 43 -44.04 13.85 5.40
CA LYS A 43 -44.88 14.32 6.51
C LYS A 43 -44.89 15.84 6.66
N ILE A 44 -43.80 16.52 6.33
CA ILE A 44 -43.70 18.00 6.40
C ILE A 44 -44.39 18.65 5.20
N TYR A 45 -44.25 18.06 4.01
CA TYR A 45 -44.86 18.56 2.78
C TYR A 45 -46.09 17.71 2.43
N ASN A 46 -47.29 18.18 2.81
CA ASN A 46 -48.57 17.52 2.51
C ASN A 46 -48.63 16.99 1.06
N ILE A 47 -49.13 15.76 0.90
CA ILE A 47 -49.14 14.94 -0.34
C ILE A 47 -49.67 15.68 -1.58
N GLU A 48 -50.49 16.70 -1.42
CA GLU A 48 -51.12 17.43 -2.53
C GLU A 48 -50.16 18.35 -3.31
N ASN A 49 -49.07 18.83 -2.70
CA ASN A 49 -48.04 19.65 -3.37
C ASN A 49 -46.83 18.84 -3.87
N LEU A 50 -46.79 17.52 -3.63
CA LEU A 50 -45.65 16.66 -3.98
C LEU A 50 -45.61 16.22 -5.45
N LYS A 51 -46.56 16.65 -6.30
CA LYS A 51 -46.61 16.26 -7.72
C LYS A 51 -45.38 16.68 -8.54
N SER A 52 -44.56 17.62 -8.08
CA SER A 52 -43.39 18.11 -8.81
C SER A 52 -42.03 17.79 -8.19
N LEU A 53 -41.98 17.21 -7.00
CA LEU A 53 -40.73 16.80 -6.38
C LEU A 53 -40.48 15.34 -6.70
N ASN A 54 -39.79 15.15 -7.81
CA ASN A 54 -39.43 13.84 -8.29
C ASN A 54 -38.53 13.18 -7.24
N PHE A 55 -38.83 11.94 -6.91
CA PHE A 55 -37.96 11.03 -6.13
C PHE A 55 -36.48 11.10 -6.57
N LEU A 56 -36.24 11.42 -7.84
CA LEU A 56 -34.93 11.71 -8.42
C LEU A 56 -34.17 12.85 -7.72
N ASP A 57 -34.81 13.95 -7.33
CA ASP A 57 -34.12 15.10 -6.71
C ASP A 57 -33.63 14.78 -5.29
N LEU A 58 -34.45 14.04 -4.52
CA LEU A 58 -34.07 13.47 -3.23
C LEU A 58 -32.93 12.45 -3.39
N PHE A 59 -32.99 11.63 -4.43
CA PHE A 59 -31.94 10.68 -4.78
C PHE A 59 -30.61 11.40 -5.06
N TYR A 60 -30.60 12.40 -5.93
CA TYR A 60 -29.38 13.15 -6.27
C TYR A 60 -28.81 13.93 -5.08
N THR A 61 -29.67 14.54 -4.25
CA THR A 61 -29.23 15.43 -3.17
C THR A 61 -28.60 14.68 -1.99
N PHE A 62 -29.10 13.48 -1.68
CA PHE A 62 -28.67 12.75 -0.47
C PHE A 62 -27.93 11.44 -0.76
N ILE A 63 -28.27 10.73 -1.85
CA ILE A 63 -27.71 9.39 -2.12
C ILE A 63 -26.32 9.50 -2.72
N ILE A 64 -26.14 10.34 -3.74
CA ILE A 64 -24.82 10.48 -4.39
C ILE A 64 -23.76 11.01 -3.41
N PRO A 65 -24.00 12.09 -2.64
CA PRO A 65 -23.01 12.56 -1.67
C PRO A 65 -22.77 11.54 -0.55
N GLY A 66 -23.82 10.88 -0.06
CA GLY A 66 -23.70 9.87 1.00
C GLY A 66 -22.85 8.67 0.56
N ILE A 67 -23.09 8.13 -0.64
CA ILE A 67 -22.27 7.04 -1.21
C ILE A 67 -20.81 7.49 -1.35
N GLY A 68 -20.58 8.74 -1.77
CA GLY A 68 -19.24 9.34 -1.84
C GLY A 68 -18.52 9.32 -0.49
N VAL A 69 -19.19 9.71 0.59
CA VAL A 69 -18.63 9.70 1.95
C VAL A 69 -18.29 8.28 2.42
N VAL A 70 -19.18 7.31 2.20
CA VAL A 70 -18.92 5.90 2.55
C VAL A 70 -17.70 5.36 1.79
N PHE A 71 -17.61 5.65 0.49
CA PHE A 71 -16.49 5.21 -0.34
C PHE A 71 -15.17 5.86 0.07
N LEU A 72 -15.16 7.16 0.38
CA LEU A 72 -13.97 7.87 0.87
C LEU A 72 -13.48 7.30 2.20
N ASN A 73 -14.39 7.07 3.15
CA ASN A 73 -14.06 6.46 4.43
C ASN A 73 -13.50 5.05 4.28
N PHE A 74 -14.11 4.25 3.41
CA PHE A 74 -13.61 2.92 3.07
C PHE A 74 -12.19 2.97 2.49
N LYS A 75 -11.95 3.83 1.49
CA LYS A 75 -10.60 4.02 0.90
C LYS A 75 -9.57 4.43 1.95
N ASN A 76 -9.94 5.30 2.87
CA ASN A 76 -9.06 5.74 3.95
C ASN A 76 -8.72 4.59 4.91
N MET A 77 -9.71 3.80 5.33
CA MET A 77 -9.48 2.63 6.19
C MET A 77 -8.66 1.54 5.49
N GLU A 78 -8.94 1.29 4.21
CA GLU A 78 -8.16 0.34 3.40
C GLU A 78 -6.71 0.79 3.25
N ARG A 79 -6.47 2.09 2.98
CA ARG A 79 -5.12 2.66 2.94
C ARG A 79 -4.40 2.51 4.29
N GLN A 80 -5.08 2.79 5.41
CA GLN A 80 -4.49 2.58 6.75
C GLN A 80 -4.14 1.11 6.99
N TYR A 81 -5.04 0.19 6.63
CA TYR A 81 -4.79 -1.24 6.71
C TYR A 81 -3.55 -1.65 5.91
N LEU A 82 -3.46 -1.24 4.64
CA LEU A 82 -2.33 -1.57 3.77
C LEU A 82 -1.02 -1.02 4.32
N ASN A 83 -1.01 0.24 4.77
CA ASN A 83 0.17 0.84 5.37
C ASN A 83 0.66 0.07 6.60
N TRP A 84 -0.26 -0.33 7.49
CA TRP A 84 0.11 -1.10 8.68
C TRP A 84 0.52 -2.53 8.36
N LYS A 85 -0.15 -3.19 7.41
CA LYS A 85 0.24 -4.52 6.93
C LYS A 85 1.66 -4.50 6.38
N ASN A 86 1.96 -3.52 5.51
CA ASN A 86 3.29 -3.35 4.94
C ASN A 86 4.31 -3.07 6.04
N GLU A 87 4.04 -2.17 6.98
CA GLU A 87 4.95 -1.88 8.11
C GLU A 87 5.29 -3.15 8.93
N VAL A 88 4.34 -4.07 9.13
CA VAL A 88 4.60 -5.36 9.79
C VAL A 88 5.54 -6.22 8.96
N GLU A 89 5.30 -6.29 7.66
CA GLU A 89 6.13 -7.05 6.73
C GLU A 89 7.56 -6.51 6.69
N ILE A 90 7.72 -5.19 6.61
CA ILE A 90 9.02 -4.51 6.69
C ILE A 90 9.74 -4.86 8.00
N LYS A 91 9.06 -4.81 9.15
CA LYS A 91 9.66 -5.17 10.44
C LYS A 91 10.11 -6.63 10.50
N LYS A 92 9.31 -7.56 9.94
CA LYS A 92 9.71 -8.97 9.82
C LYS A 92 10.93 -9.11 8.92
N GLY A 93 10.93 -8.40 7.79
CA GLY A 93 12.06 -8.32 6.86
C GLY A 93 13.35 -7.85 7.51
N LEU A 94 13.29 -6.76 8.28
CA LEU A 94 14.42 -6.25 9.05
C LEU A 94 14.95 -7.24 10.08
N LYS A 95 14.08 -8.04 10.70
CA LYS A 95 14.50 -9.12 11.61
C LYS A 95 15.26 -10.19 10.83
N ILE A 96 14.73 -10.63 9.69
CA ILE A 96 15.40 -11.60 8.81
C ILE A 96 16.76 -11.05 8.35
N LEU A 97 16.83 -9.78 7.95
CA LEU A 97 18.06 -9.15 7.51
C LEU A 97 19.12 -9.09 8.64
N LYS A 98 18.69 -8.92 9.89
CA LYS A 98 19.60 -8.95 11.05
C LYS A 98 20.09 -10.37 11.39
N GLU A 99 19.23 -11.37 11.26
CA GLU A 99 19.53 -12.75 11.66
C GLU A 99 20.26 -13.53 10.56
N LYS A 100 19.79 -13.42 9.32
CA LYS A 100 20.28 -14.18 8.16
C LYS A 100 21.17 -13.38 7.24
N GLY A 101 21.25 -12.06 7.42
CA GLY A 101 22.04 -11.18 6.57
C GLY A 101 21.45 -10.95 5.17
N VAL A 102 20.31 -11.56 4.81
CA VAL A 102 19.68 -11.42 3.48
C VAL A 102 18.16 -11.39 3.63
N TRP A 103 17.50 -10.47 2.93
CA TRP A 103 16.05 -10.35 2.87
C TRP A 103 15.57 -9.96 1.46
N SER A 104 14.67 -10.77 0.90
CA SER A 104 13.98 -10.51 -0.36
C SER A 104 12.67 -9.76 -0.12
N TYR A 105 12.41 -8.69 -0.89
CA TYR A 105 11.21 -7.88 -0.83
C TYR A 105 10.78 -7.43 -2.23
N GLU A 106 9.59 -7.85 -2.66
CA GLU A 106 9.08 -7.63 -4.01
C GLU A 106 10.11 -8.05 -5.08
N ASN A 107 10.71 -7.11 -5.80
CA ASN A 107 11.66 -7.36 -6.90
C ASN A 107 13.13 -7.14 -6.50
N ILE A 108 13.39 -6.83 -5.22
CA ILE A 108 14.73 -6.52 -4.73
C ILE A 108 15.14 -7.47 -3.62
N LYS A 109 16.42 -7.81 -3.61
CA LYS A 109 17.08 -8.57 -2.57
C LYS A 109 18.07 -7.66 -1.85
N ILE A 110 17.95 -7.58 -0.54
CA ILE A 110 18.80 -6.75 0.30
C ILE A 110 19.68 -7.68 1.12
N SER A 111 21.00 -7.51 1.02
CA SER A 111 21.97 -8.24 1.82
C SER A 111 22.80 -7.28 2.68
N LYS A 112 23.20 -7.78 3.84
CA LYS A 112 24.08 -7.11 4.79
C LYS A 112 25.47 -7.70 4.63
N THR A 113 26.36 -6.94 4.00
CA THR A 113 27.76 -7.35 3.79
C THR A 113 28.62 -7.00 5.00
N SER A 114 28.33 -5.88 5.66
CA SER A 114 28.95 -5.49 6.93
C SER A 114 27.94 -4.78 7.82
N GLU A 115 28.33 -4.38 9.03
CA GLU A 115 27.46 -3.54 9.87
C GLU A 115 27.13 -2.19 9.23
N GLU A 116 27.99 -1.70 8.34
CA GLU A 116 27.84 -0.38 7.73
C GLU A 116 27.38 -0.44 6.27
N LEU A 117 27.49 -1.58 5.60
CA LEU A 117 27.17 -1.73 4.18
C LEU A 117 25.96 -2.64 3.94
N LEU A 118 24.96 -2.09 3.26
CA LEU A 118 23.87 -2.85 2.65
C LEU A 118 24.06 -2.90 1.15
N VAL A 119 23.87 -4.08 0.58
CA VAL A 119 23.82 -4.31 -0.86
C VAL A 119 22.37 -4.56 -1.25
N VAL A 120 21.87 -3.79 -2.21
CA VAL A 120 20.54 -3.95 -2.79
C VAL A 120 20.73 -4.40 -4.22
N GLN A 121 20.21 -5.57 -4.53
CA GLN A 121 20.28 -6.16 -5.86
C GLN A 121 18.89 -6.48 -6.38
N ASN A 122 18.76 -6.61 -7.68
CA ASN A 122 17.56 -7.12 -8.29
C ASN A 122 17.39 -8.63 -8.05
N GLU A 123 16.14 -9.09 -7.99
CA GLU A 123 15.82 -10.52 -7.78
C GLU A 123 15.21 -11.20 -9.02
N LEU A 124 14.44 -10.47 -9.84
CA LEU A 124 13.65 -11.04 -10.94
C LEU A 124 13.94 -10.40 -12.31
N PHE A 125 15.20 -10.16 -12.66
CA PHE A 125 15.54 -9.72 -14.02
C PHE A 125 16.28 -10.81 -14.76
N TRP A 126 15.84 -11.05 -15.99
CA TRP A 126 16.50 -11.91 -16.96
C TRP A 126 16.71 -11.05 -18.20
N ILE A 127 17.94 -10.97 -18.68
CA ILE A 127 18.22 -10.38 -19.99
C ILE A 127 18.20 -11.51 -21.01
N ASP A 128 17.39 -11.41 -22.07
CA ASP A 128 17.45 -12.38 -23.15
C ASP A 128 18.86 -12.40 -23.76
N GLY A 129 19.55 -13.53 -23.66
CA GLY A 129 20.99 -13.70 -23.93
C GLY A 129 21.45 -13.44 -25.37
N ASN A 130 20.58 -12.98 -26.26
CA ASN A 130 20.92 -12.59 -27.64
C ASN A 130 21.14 -11.08 -27.80
N ASP A 131 20.77 -10.24 -26.82
CA ASP A 131 20.91 -8.80 -26.90
C ASP A 131 22.12 -8.31 -26.10
N THR A 132 23.02 -7.55 -26.75
CA THR A 132 23.97 -6.72 -26.01
C THR A 132 23.18 -5.65 -25.27
N ILE A 133 23.22 -5.68 -23.93
CA ILE A 133 22.49 -4.72 -23.11
C ILE A 133 23.09 -3.33 -23.33
N SER A 134 22.29 -2.41 -23.84
CA SER A 134 22.69 -1.01 -23.94
C SER A 134 22.86 -0.39 -22.55
N SER A 135 23.75 0.59 -22.43
CA SER A 135 23.91 1.37 -21.19
C SER A 135 22.57 1.95 -20.70
N ASP A 136 21.72 2.40 -21.63
CA ASP A 136 20.41 2.97 -21.31
C ASP A 136 19.48 1.96 -20.62
N LYS A 137 19.44 0.71 -21.11
CA LYS A 137 18.66 -0.37 -20.47
C LYS A 137 19.18 -0.69 -19.06
N LEU A 138 20.49 -0.69 -18.85
CA LEU A 138 21.07 -0.89 -17.51
C LEU A 138 20.68 0.24 -16.53
N ASP A 139 20.66 1.49 -17.01
CA ASP A 139 20.23 2.63 -16.20
C ASP A 139 18.72 2.57 -15.90
N GLU A 140 17.88 2.08 -16.81
CA GLU A 140 16.46 1.80 -16.54
C GLU A 140 16.29 0.77 -15.42
N PHE A 141 17.02 -0.35 -15.47
CA PHE A 141 17.00 -1.36 -14.42
C PHE A 141 17.49 -0.82 -13.08
N TYR A 142 18.58 -0.05 -13.10
CA TYR A 142 19.06 0.66 -11.93
C TYR A 142 17.99 1.57 -11.33
N ASN A 143 17.34 2.38 -12.15
CA ASN A 143 16.30 3.29 -11.70
C ASN A 143 15.10 2.54 -11.12
N SER A 144 14.75 1.37 -11.67
CA SER A 144 13.70 0.51 -11.12
C SER A 144 14.06 -0.01 -9.73
N VAL A 145 15.24 -0.61 -9.57
CA VAL A 145 15.73 -1.12 -8.28
C VAL A 145 15.85 0.01 -7.25
N PHE A 146 16.37 1.15 -7.69
CA PHE A 146 16.49 2.33 -6.84
C PHE A 146 15.11 2.88 -6.43
N ALA A 147 14.12 2.85 -7.31
CA ALA A 147 12.76 3.27 -7.00
C ALA A 147 12.11 2.35 -5.96
N ASP A 148 12.28 1.03 -6.08
CA ASP A 148 11.78 0.06 -5.09
C ASP A 148 12.49 0.22 -3.74
N PHE A 149 13.79 0.44 -3.75
CA PHE A 149 14.53 0.79 -2.54
C PHE A 149 14.04 2.12 -1.92
N LYS A 150 13.75 3.14 -2.74
CA LYS A 150 13.20 4.42 -2.27
C LYS A 150 11.79 4.28 -1.71
N ARG A 151 10.98 3.36 -2.23
CA ARG A 151 9.67 3.01 -1.64
C ARG A 151 9.84 2.46 -0.23
N LEU A 152 10.83 1.59 0.00
CA LEU A 152 11.14 1.08 1.34
C LEU A 152 11.53 2.19 2.32
N LYS A 153 12.28 3.21 1.88
CA LYS A 153 12.64 4.37 2.73
C LYS A 153 11.44 5.16 3.26
N ARG A 154 10.24 5.00 2.69
CA ARG A 154 9.03 5.67 3.20
C ARG A 154 8.55 5.08 4.53
N TYR A 155 8.95 3.86 4.86
CA TYR A 155 8.59 3.21 6.12
C TYR A 155 9.57 3.61 7.22
N LYS A 156 9.06 4.16 8.33
CA LYS A 156 9.85 4.72 9.44
C LYS A 156 10.83 3.70 10.01
N SER A 157 10.41 2.44 10.15
CA SER A 157 11.27 1.36 10.66
C SER A 157 12.48 1.09 9.76
N PHE A 158 12.28 1.04 8.45
CA PHE A 158 13.35 0.84 7.47
C PHE A 158 14.26 2.06 7.38
N ALA A 159 13.70 3.27 7.28
CA ALA A 159 14.46 4.52 7.24
C ALA A 159 15.41 4.67 8.43
N ASN A 160 14.94 4.35 9.63
CA ASN A 160 15.77 4.38 10.83
C ASN A 160 16.89 3.33 10.81
N TYR A 161 16.62 2.13 10.28
CA TYR A 161 17.62 1.07 10.19
C TYR A 161 18.76 1.41 9.24
N ILE A 162 18.47 2.07 8.11
CA ILE A 162 19.45 2.40 7.08
C ILE A 162 20.16 3.74 7.30
N LYS A 163 19.73 4.56 8.27
CA LYS A 163 20.17 5.96 8.43
C LYS A 163 21.69 6.15 8.46
N ASN A 164 22.41 5.20 9.05
CA ASN A 164 23.85 5.25 9.24
C ASN A 164 24.58 4.16 8.40
N LYS A 165 23.95 3.68 7.33
CA LYS A 165 24.49 2.62 6.48
C LYS A 165 24.73 3.16 5.08
N SER A 166 25.89 2.84 4.53
CA SER A 166 26.21 2.99 3.11
C SER A 166 25.39 1.99 2.31
N ILE A 167 24.83 2.41 1.18
CA ILE A 167 24.01 1.54 0.33
C ILE A 167 24.70 1.36 -1.01
N LYS A 168 24.92 0.11 -1.39
CA LYS A 168 25.41 -0.27 -2.71
C LYS A 168 24.25 -0.86 -3.49
N ILE A 169 23.96 -0.34 -4.67
CA ILE A 169 22.99 -0.92 -5.59
C ILE A 169 23.72 -1.65 -6.70
N GLN A 170 23.35 -2.90 -6.92
CA GLN A 170 23.92 -3.78 -7.93
C GLN A 170 22.83 -4.30 -8.86
N ILE A 171 23.13 -4.37 -10.15
CA ILE A 171 22.27 -4.97 -11.17
C ILE A 171 22.96 -6.22 -11.69
N PHE A 172 22.26 -7.35 -11.63
CA PHE A 172 22.70 -8.66 -12.10
C PHE A 172 21.81 -9.12 -13.25
N ASP A 173 22.41 -9.90 -14.15
CA ASP A 173 21.65 -10.83 -14.96
C ASP A 173 21.55 -12.16 -14.22
N ASN A 174 20.32 -12.61 -13.97
CA ASN A 174 20.10 -13.89 -13.30
C ASN A 174 20.47 -15.10 -14.16
N LEU A 175 20.73 -14.94 -15.46
CA LEU A 175 21.13 -16.03 -16.35
C LEU A 175 22.64 -16.33 -16.33
N GLU A 176 23.50 -15.30 -16.31
CA GLU A 176 24.90 -15.47 -16.71
C GLU A 176 25.97 -15.23 -15.63
N GLY A 177 25.68 -14.76 -14.41
CA GLY A 177 26.80 -14.67 -13.46
C GLY A 177 26.62 -14.14 -12.05
N ASN A 178 27.68 -14.39 -11.28
CA ASN A 178 27.93 -13.87 -9.93
C ASN A 178 28.49 -12.44 -9.94
N THR A 179 28.67 -11.82 -11.11
CA THR A 179 29.25 -10.48 -11.27
C THR A 179 28.19 -9.46 -11.65
N PRO A 180 28.12 -8.30 -10.96
CA PRO A 180 27.14 -7.28 -11.28
C PRO A 180 27.48 -6.60 -12.61
N LEU A 181 26.47 -6.41 -13.46
CA LEU A 181 26.53 -5.65 -14.71
C LEU A 181 26.68 -4.15 -14.46
N LEU A 182 26.12 -3.67 -13.35
CA LEU A 182 26.22 -2.28 -12.91
C LEU A 182 26.28 -2.21 -11.39
N GLU A 183 27.12 -1.34 -10.87
CA GLU A 183 27.25 -1.10 -9.43
C GLU A 183 27.37 0.40 -9.15
N LYS A 184 26.56 0.93 -8.24
CA LYS A 184 26.64 2.34 -7.79
C LYS A 184 26.47 2.41 -6.26
N MET A 185 27.26 3.27 -5.62
CA MET A 185 27.16 3.59 -4.18
C MET A 185 26.25 4.82 -3.97
N ILE A 186 25.45 4.82 -2.90
CA ILE A 186 24.49 5.86 -2.51
C ILE A 186 24.58 6.13 -1.02
#